data_AF-A0A699IC06-F1
#
_entry.id   AF-A0A699IC06-F1
#
_cell.length_a   1.000
_cell.length_b   1.000
_cell.length_c   1.000
_cell.angle_alpha   90.00
_cell.angle_beta   90.00
_cell.angle_gamma   90.00
#
_symmetry.space_group_name_H-M   'P 1'
#
loop_
_entity.id
_entity.type
_entity.pdbx_description
1 polymer ?
#
loop_
_entity_poly.entity_id
_entity_poly.type
_entity_poly.pdbx_seq_one_letter_code
_entity_poly.pdbx_strand_id
1 'polypeptide(L)'
;MYRKIYRGDFRCPPWFSSDARRLITKLLDPNPDLRLPISKIVESAWFKKENPRKNPNFLYENEVLAKYNETETLNAFHIISLSEGFDLSPLFEEKKREEKKEIRFATTKTASTVVAKLETLAKALKFSVKKNGNESSLRLHGDEIGRKGRLGIAADIKTVAASLVVVEVTKSSGDTLEYDRFCSKELRPALKDIVWTSSGD
;
A
#
# COMPACT_ATOMS: atom_id res chain seq x y z
N MET A 1 -16.51 18.29 3.49
CA MET A 1 -15.05 18.28 3.23
C MET A 1 -14.62 19.47 2.37
N TYR A 2 -15.17 19.64 1.15
CA TYR A 2 -14.79 20.72 0.22
C TYR A 2 -14.81 22.14 0.79
N ARG A 3 -15.79 22.49 1.64
CA ARG A 3 -15.82 23.81 2.31
C ARG A 3 -14.62 24.06 3.22
N LYS A 4 -14.10 23.02 3.88
CA LYS A 4 -12.90 23.12 4.72
C LYS A 4 -11.64 23.26 3.86
N ILE A 5 -11.55 22.52 2.76
CA ILE A 5 -10.44 22.63 1.79
C ILE A 5 -10.40 24.04 1.19
N TYR A 6 -11.54 24.55 0.72
CA TYR A 6 -11.65 25.89 0.14
C TYR A 6 -11.25 26.99 1.12
N ARG A 7 -11.53 26.81 2.42
CA ARG A 7 -11.14 27.76 3.48
C ARG A 7 -9.73 27.55 4.02
N GLY A 8 -9.07 26.43 3.70
CA GLY A 8 -7.82 26.04 4.36
C GLY A 8 -8.02 25.71 5.85
N ASP A 9 -9.22 25.25 6.25
CA ASP A 9 -9.54 24.95 7.65
C ASP A 9 -8.95 23.58 8.04
N PHE A 10 -7.79 23.60 8.72
CA PHE A 10 -7.16 22.42 9.31
C PHE A 10 -6.71 22.70 10.75
N ARG A 11 -6.40 21.63 11.50
CA ARG A 11 -5.81 21.73 12.84
C ARG A 11 -4.50 20.96 12.85
N CYS A 12 -3.43 21.58 13.34
CA CYS A 12 -2.20 20.88 13.63
C CYS A 12 -2.32 20.15 14.98
N PRO A 13 -1.89 18.88 15.07
CA PRO A 13 -1.81 18.19 16.35
C PRO A 13 -0.91 18.90 17.37
N PRO A 14 -1.15 18.70 18.68
CA PRO A 14 -0.39 19.38 19.73
C PRO A 14 1.10 19.02 19.75
N TRP A 15 1.48 17.84 19.24
CA TRP A 15 2.88 17.41 19.13
C TRP A 15 3.66 18.08 17.99
N PHE A 16 3.03 18.90 17.15
CA PHE A 16 3.74 19.65 16.11
C PHE A 16 4.51 20.81 16.73
N SER A 17 5.77 20.97 16.34
CA SER A 17 6.57 22.14 16.72
C SER A 17 5.98 23.43 16.13
N SER A 18 6.22 24.57 16.78
CA SER A 18 5.77 25.88 16.30
C SER A 18 6.23 26.17 14.87
N ASP A 19 7.49 25.83 14.56
CA ASP A 19 8.05 25.98 13.21
C ASP A 19 7.35 25.09 12.18
N ALA A 20 6.96 23.86 12.56
CA ALA A 20 6.21 22.95 11.69
C ALA A 20 4.83 23.52 11.36
N ARG A 21 4.12 23.97 12.40
CA ARG A 21 2.77 24.57 12.25
C ARG A 21 2.82 25.77 11.32
N ARG A 22 3.78 26.68 11.54
CA ARG A 22 3.98 27.87 10.69
C ARG A 22 4.28 27.50 9.24
N LEU A 23 5.11 26.49 8.99
CA LEU A 23 5.42 26.03 7.63
C LEU A 23 4.18 25.45 6.95
N ILE A 24 3.44 24.57 7.64
CA ILE A 24 2.24 23.92 7.10
C ILE A 24 1.15 24.94 6.77
N THR A 25 0.93 25.96 7.60
CA THR A 25 -0.03 27.03 7.30
C THR A 25 0.30 27.79 6.02
N LYS A 26 1.58 28.05 5.73
CA LYS A 26 1.98 28.70 4.48
C LYS A 26 1.94 27.75 3.28
N LEU A 27 2.11 26.45 3.52
CA LEU A 27 2.04 25.42 2.48
C LEU A 27 0.62 25.13 2.03
N LEU A 28 -0.33 25.13 2.98
CA LEU A 28 -1.74 24.83 2.76
C LEU A 28 -2.59 26.09 2.54
N ASP A 29 -1.98 27.19 2.09
CA ASP A 29 -2.70 28.41 1.74
C ASP A 29 -3.66 28.16 0.56
N PRO A 30 -4.98 28.48 0.69
CA PRO A 30 -5.94 28.33 -0.39
C PRO A 30 -5.61 29.18 -1.61
N ASN A 31 -4.96 30.34 -1.42
CA ASN A 31 -4.52 31.21 -2.50
C ASN A 31 -3.19 30.71 -3.06
N PRO A 32 -3.13 30.27 -4.34
CA PRO A 32 -1.88 29.76 -4.93
C PRO A 32 -0.76 30.80 -4.97
N ASP A 33 -1.07 32.09 -5.09
CA ASP A 33 -0.07 33.16 -5.17
C ASP A 33 0.59 33.46 -3.82
N LEU A 34 -0.11 33.16 -2.72
CA LEU A 34 0.39 33.31 -1.36
C LEU A 34 1.01 32.02 -0.82
N ARG A 35 0.79 30.90 -1.52
CA ARG A 35 1.32 29.60 -1.14
C ARG A 35 2.84 29.60 -1.21
N LEU A 36 3.47 29.09 -0.16
CA LEU A 36 4.93 29.11 -0.05
C LEU A 36 5.59 28.29 -1.18
N PRO A 37 6.47 28.90 -2.01
CA PRO A 37 7.16 28.16 -3.06
C PRO A 37 8.24 27.24 -2.48
N ILE A 38 8.58 26.18 -3.23
CA ILE A 38 9.56 25.16 -2.83
C ILE A 38 10.90 25.78 -2.42
N SER A 39 11.38 26.78 -3.16
CA SER A 39 12.61 27.52 -2.84
C SER A 39 12.60 28.10 -1.42
N LYS A 40 11.45 28.59 -0.95
CA LYS A 40 11.28 29.11 0.41
C LYS A 40 11.05 28.03 1.46
N ILE A 41 10.51 26.87 1.07
CA ILE A 41 10.38 25.71 1.96
C ILE A 41 11.75 25.20 2.36
N VAL A 42 12.65 24.98 1.39
CA VAL A 42 14.01 24.47 1.65
C VAL A 42 14.86 25.47 2.45
N GLU A 43 14.54 26.76 2.36
CA GLU A 43 15.18 27.80 3.14
C GLU A 43 14.67 27.88 4.59
N SER A 44 13.54 27.27 4.91
CA SER A 44 12.86 27.44 6.20
C SER A 44 13.64 26.83 7.37
N ALA A 45 13.53 27.47 8.54
CA ALA A 45 14.17 26.97 9.76
C ALA A 45 13.73 25.54 10.11
N TRP A 46 12.47 25.18 9.87
CA TRP A 46 11.98 23.82 10.12
C TRP A 46 12.68 22.79 9.21
N PHE A 47 12.86 23.11 7.92
CA PHE A 47 13.50 22.22 6.95
C PHE A 47 15.03 22.14 7.17
N LYS A 48 15.65 23.28 7.52
CA LYS A 48 17.08 23.36 7.81
C LYS A 48 17.45 22.82 9.18
N LYS A 49 16.50 22.75 10.13
CA LYS A 49 16.73 22.21 11.48
C LYS A 49 17.34 20.83 11.32
N GLU A 50 18.61 20.72 11.69
CA GLU A 50 19.38 19.52 11.47
C GLU A 50 18.70 18.35 12.17
N ASN A 51 18.31 17.36 11.37
CA ASN A 51 18.02 16.05 11.89
C ASN A 51 19.39 15.50 12.34
N PRO A 52 19.59 15.05 13.59
CA PRO A 52 20.87 14.48 14.04
C PRO A 52 21.31 13.23 13.26
N ARG A 53 20.55 12.83 12.23
CA ARG A 53 20.80 11.72 11.31
C ARG A 53 21.30 12.14 9.93
N LYS A 54 21.73 13.38 9.72
CA LYS A 54 22.48 13.74 8.50
C LYS A 54 23.94 13.32 8.62
N ASN A 55 24.18 12.02 8.86
CA ASN A 55 25.46 11.45 8.46
C ASN A 55 25.36 11.27 6.93
N PRO A 56 26.16 11.95 6.10
CA PRO A 56 26.09 11.79 4.64
C PRO A 56 26.24 10.33 4.20
N ASN A 57 26.91 9.49 5.00
CA ASN A 57 26.98 8.04 4.77
C ASN A 57 25.62 7.34 4.85
N PHE A 58 24.65 7.84 5.63
CA PHE A 58 23.32 7.22 5.79
C PHE A 58 22.42 7.41 4.56
N LEU A 59 22.61 8.50 3.79
CA LEU A 59 21.90 8.74 2.54
C LEU A 59 22.51 7.92 1.41
N TYR A 60 23.84 7.87 1.32
CA TYR A 60 24.56 7.04 0.36
C TYR A 60 24.34 5.53 0.58
N GLU A 61 24.34 5.04 1.82
CA GLU A 61 24.04 3.62 2.10
C GLU A 61 22.59 3.25 1.73
N ASN A 62 21.62 4.14 1.93
CA ASN A 62 20.23 3.89 1.51
C ASN A 62 20.06 3.94 -0.01
N GLU A 63 20.70 4.87 -0.71
CA GLU A 63 20.67 4.91 -2.19
C GLU A 63 21.40 3.71 -2.81
N VAL A 64 22.48 3.25 -2.18
CA VAL A 64 23.23 2.07 -2.62
C VAL A 64 22.46 0.78 -2.30
N LEU A 65 21.90 0.60 -1.09
CA LEU A 65 21.03 -0.55 -0.78
C LEU A 65 19.77 -0.59 -1.65
N ALA A 66 19.16 0.56 -1.93
CA ALA A 66 17.99 0.64 -2.80
C ALA A 66 18.30 0.25 -4.26
N LYS A 67 19.56 0.34 -4.67
CA LYS A 67 20.03 -0.03 -6.02
C LYS A 67 20.39 -1.51 -6.15
N TYR A 68 20.61 -2.23 -5.04
CA TYR A 68 21.04 -3.64 -5.04
C TYR A 68 19.93 -4.66 -4.74
N ASN A 69 18.74 -4.23 -4.33
CA ASN A 69 17.59 -5.10 -4.13
C ASN A 69 16.41 -4.58 -4.96
N GLU A 70 16.34 -4.97 -6.23
CA GLU A 70 15.17 -4.77 -7.11
C GLU A 70 14.02 -5.71 -6.72
N THR A 71 13.74 -5.78 -5.43
CA THR A 71 12.46 -6.16 -4.85
C THR A 71 11.77 -4.85 -4.51
N GLU A 72 10.63 -4.55 -5.12
CA GLU A 72 9.89 -3.30 -4.93
C GLU A 72 9.65 -3.05 -3.43
N THR A 73 10.47 -2.18 -2.83
CA THR A 73 10.30 -1.78 -1.44
C THR A 73 9.16 -0.77 -1.36
N LEU A 74 8.13 -1.08 -0.57
CA LEU A 74 7.02 -0.19 -0.32
C LEU A 74 7.46 0.94 0.61
N ASN A 75 7.81 2.07 0.00
CA ASN A 75 7.95 3.32 0.73
C ASN A 75 6.62 3.80 1.37
N ALA A 76 6.73 4.81 2.24
CA ALA A 76 5.57 5.38 2.96
C ALA A 76 4.50 5.97 2.02
N PHE A 77 4.89 6.57 0.88
CA PHE A 77 3.92 7.11 -0.09
C PHE A 77 3.11 6.00 -0.76
N HIS A 78 3.74 4.86 -1.07
CA HIS A 78 3.01 3.70 -1.55
C HIS A 78 2.00 3.22 -0.50
N ILE A 79 2.39 3.08 0.76
CA ILE A 79 1.47 2.66 1.84
C ILE A 79 0.30 3.64 1.99
N ILE A 80 0.57 4.95 1.95
CA ILE A 80 -0.47 5.99 2.03
C ILE A 80 -1.42 5.87 0.84
N SER A 81 -0.91 5.64 -0.37
CA SER A 81 -1.74 5.46 -1.57
C SER A 81 -2.63 4.20 -1.52
N LEU A 82 -2.28 3.20 -0.70
CA LEU A 82 -3.10 2.01 -0.48
C LEU A 82 -4.27 2.24 0.51
N SER A 83 -4.38 3.41 1.13
CA SER A 83 -5.51 3.70 2.01
C SER A 83 -6.75 4.10 1.20
N GLU A 84 -7.88 3.46 1.49
CA GLU A 84 -9.18 3.81 0.89
C GLU A 84 -9.54 5.28 1.08
N GLY A 85 -9.08 5.91 2.18
CA GLY A 85 -9.32 7.34 2.45
C GLY A 85 -8.59 8.31 1.53
N PHE A 86 -7.60 7.82 0.77
CA PHE A 86 -6.86 8.59 -0.23
C PHE A 86 -7.12 8.09 -1.66
N ASP A 87 -8.01 7.12 -1.87
CA ASP A 87 -8.38 6.65 -3.19
C ASP A 87 -9.25 7.71 -3.89
N LEU A 88 -8.68 8.37 -4.90
CA LEU A 88 -9.36 9.38 -5.71
C LEU A 88 -10.03 8.79 -6.95
N SER A 89 -9.83 7.49 -7.25
CA SER A 89 -10.43 6.82 -8.42
C SER A 89 -11.95 7.04 -8.53
N PRO A 90 -12.72 7.04 -7.43
CA PRO A 90 -14.16 7.33 -7.48
C PRO A 90 -14.53 8.73 -7.99
N LEU A 91 -13.62 9.70 -7.96
CA LEU A 91 -13.85 11.06 -8.50
C LEU A 91 -13.72 11.12 -10.03
N PHE A 92 -13.01 10.16 -10.63
CA PHE A 92 -12.65 10.17 -12.06
C PHE A 92 -13.26 9.01 -12.84
N GLU A 93 -13.70 7.93 -12.18
CA GLU A 93 -14.33 6.78 -12.84
C GLU A 93 -15.86 6.95 -12.95
N GLU A 94 -16.32 7.45 -14.10
CA GLU A 94 -17.76 7.62 -14.42
C GLU A 94 -18.55 6.29 -14.53
N LYS A 95 -17.89 5.12 -14.53
CA LYS A 95 -18.54 3.83 -14.79
C LYS A 95 -18.14 2.73 -13.80
N LYS A 96 -19.18 2.24 -13.11
CA LYS A 96 -19.32 1.01 -12.32
C LYS A 96 -18.60 0.96 -10.97
N ARG A 97 -19.40 1.19 -9.92
CA ARG A 97 -19.28 0.55 -8.59
C ARG A 97 -19.30 -0.98 -8.73
N GLU A 98 -18.22 -1.58 -9.21
CA GLU A 98 -17.86 -2.90 -8.72
C GLU A 98 -16.79 -2.61 -7.67
N GLU A 99 -17.17 -2.63 -6.38
CA GLU A 99 -16.20 -2.51 -5.28
C GLU A 99 -15.08 -3.52 -5.53
N LYS A 100 -13.90 -3.03 -5.93
CA LYS A 100 -12.69 -3.85 -5.99
C LYS A 100 -12.34 -4.19 -4.54
N LYS A 101 -12.88 -5.30 -4.05
CA LYS A 101 -12.53 -5.84 -2.73
C LYS A 101 -11.16 -6.51 -2.79
N GLU A 102 -10.14 -5.70 -2.91
CA GLU A 102 -8.77 -6.19 -2.81
C GLU A 102 -8.52 -6.60 -1.35
N ILE A 103 -7.92 -7.79 -1.14
CA ILE A 103 -7.51 -8.20 0.20
C ILE A 103 -6.07 -7.75 0.38
N ARG A 104 -5.84 -6.89 1.38
CA ARG A 104 -4.52 -6.46 1.78
C ARG A 104 -4.27 -6.85 3.23
N PHE A 105 -3.10 -7.40 3.50
CA PHE A 105 -2.67 -7.70 4.86
C PHE A 105 -1.16 -7.58 4.99
N ALA A 106 -0.70 -7.32 6.21
CA ALA A 106 0.71 -7.31 6.55
C ALA A 106 1.11 -8.65 7.19
N THR A 107 2.36 -9.05 7.03
CA THR A 107 2.94 -10.25 7.66
C THR A 107 4.40 -10.03 8.00
N THR A 108 4.85 -10.66 9.08
CA THR A 108 6.27 -10.74 9.45
C THR A 108 6.97 -11.98 8.89
N LYS A 109 6.23 -12.81 8.14
CA LYS A 109 6.77 -13.99 7.45
C LYS A 109 7.47 -13.59 6.16
N THR A 110 8.39 -14.44 5.71
CA THR A 110 9.12 -14.23 4.44
C THR A 110 8.19 -14.41 3.24
N ALA A 111 8.52 -13.76 2.12
CA ALA A 111 7.77 -13.90 0.87
C ALA A 111 7.57 -15.37 0.47
N SER A 112 8.63 -16.18 0.56
CA SER A 112 8.59 -17.60 0.22
C SER A 112 7.61 -18.39 1.11
N THR A 113 7.46 -18.02 2.40
CA THR A 113 6.47 -18.63 3.30
C THR A 113 5.05 -18.29 2.87
N VAL A 114 4.80 -17.03 2.50
CA VAL A 114 3.49 -16.57 1.99
C VAL A 114 3.15 -17.30 0.69
N VAL A 115 4.10 -17.36 -0.25
CA VAL A 115 3.95 -18.07 -1.53
C VAL A 115 3.62 -19.55 -1.29
N ALA A 116 4.38 -20.25 -0.44
CA ALA A 116 4.13 -21.65 -0.14
C ALA A 116 2.74 -21.90 0.46
N LYS A 117 2.25 -20.98 1.30
CA LYS A 117 0.91 -21.05 1.88
C LYS A 117 -0.16 -20.89 0.80
N LEU A 118 -0.02 -19.90 -0.09
CA LEU A 118 -0.93 -19.67 -1.20
C LEU A 118 -0.92 -20.83 -2.20
N GLU A 119 0.23 -21.45 -2.46
CA GLU A 119 0.35 -22.65 -3.29
C GLU A 119 -0.38 -23.85 -2.69
N THR A 120 -0.26 -24.04 -1.38
CA THR A 120 -0.93 -25.13 -0.66
C THR A 120 -2.44 -24.96 -0.75
N LEU A 121 -2.94 -23.74 -0.55
CA LEU A 121 -4.35 -23.41 -0.73
C LEU A 121 -4.82 -23.62 -2.17
N ALA A 122 -4.03 -23.18 -3.15
CA ALA A 122 -4.36 -23.36 -4.56
C ALA A 122 -4.50 -24.84 -4.94
N LYS A 123 -3.58 -25.69 -4.48
CA LYS A 123 -3.63 -27.15 -4.70
C LYS A 123 -4.89 -27.77 -4.09
N ALA A 124 -5.24 -27.40 -2.86
CA ALA A 124 -6.44 -27.90 -2.19
C ALA A 124 -7.74 -27.57 -2.96
N LEU A 125 -7.75 -26.41 -3.62
CA LEU A 125 -8.90 -25.91 -4.38
C LEU A 125 -8.86 -26.24 -5.87
N LYS A 126 -7.86 -27.01 -6.34
CA LYS A 126 -7.64 -27.32 -7.77
C LYS A 126 -7.47 -26.05 -8.63
N PHE A 127 -6.71 -25.09 -8.11
CA PHE A 127 -6.23 -23.94 -8.88
C PHE A 127 -4.84 -24.24 -9.43
N SER A 128 -4.61 -23.85 -10.67
CA SER A 128 -3.28 -23.82 -11.25
C SER A 128 -2.52 -22.58 -10.78
N VAL A 129 -1.22 -22.75 -10.52
CA VAL A 129 -0.34 -21.68 -10.02
C VAL A 129 0.66 -21.31 -11.10
N LYS A 130 0.84 -20.02 -11.34
CA LYS A 130 1.94 -19.47 -12.12
C LYS A 130 2.73 -18.49 -11.27
N LYS A 131 4.01 -18.76 -11.08
CA LYS A 131 4.96 -17.82 -10.49
C LYS A 131 5.54 -16.94 -11.59
N ASN A 132 5.64 -15.64 -11.35
CA ASN A 132 6.49 -14.80 -12.19
C ASN A 132 7.95 -14.98 -11.78
N GLY A 133 8.89 -14.57 -12.64
CA GLY A 133 10.34 -14.84 -12.46
C GLY A 133 10.95 -14.25 -11.19
N ASN A 134 10.26 -13.34 -10.52
CA ASN A 134 10.56 -12.85 -9.19
C ASN A 134 9.58 -13.47 -8.18
N GLU A 135 10.07 -14.00 -7.05
CA GLU A 135 9.23 -14.59 -5.98
C GLU A 135 8.23 -13.61 -5.33
N SER A 136 8.12 -12.38 -5.84
CA SER A 136 7.24 -11.31 -5.37
C SER A 136 5.82 -11.37 -5.95
N SER A 137 5.53 -12.17 -6.99
CA SER A 137 4.17 -12.24 -7.53
C SER A 137 3.75 -13.64 -7.97
N LEU A 138 2.48 -13.95 -7.72
CA LEU A 138 1.86 -15.25 -7.91
C LEU A 138 0.49 -15.09 -8.56
N ARG A 139 0.19 -15.89 -9.57
CA ARG A 139 -1.13 -15.93 -10.21
C ARG A 139 -1.77 -17.30 -10.01
N LEU A 140 -3.01 -17.30 -9.55
CA LEU A 140 -3.85 -18.48 -9.40
C LEU A 140 -4.95 -18.45 -10.46
N HIS A 141 -5.16 -19.56 -11.16
CA HIS A 141 -6.25 -19.72 -12.11
C HIS A 141 -7.10 -20.92 -11.71
N GLY A 142 -8.38 -20.69 -11.50
CA GLY A 142 -9.35 -21.76 -11.30
C GLY A 142 -9.59 -22.52 -12.60
N ASP A 143 -9.77 -23.83 -12.49
CA ASP A 143 -10.01 -24.70 -13.64
C ASP A 143 -11.47 -24.66 -14.12
N GLU A 144 -12.39 -24.35 -13.19
CA GLU A 144 -13.82 -24.26 -13.45
C GLU A 144 -14.19 -22.97 -14.21
N ILE A 145 -15.09 -23.10 -15.19
CA ILE A 145 -15.60 -21.97 -15.96
C ILE A 145 -16.84 -21.42 -15.24
N GLY A 146 -16.66 -20.28 -14.59
CA GLY A 146 -17.72 -19.51 -13.95
C GLY A 146 -18.51 -18.65 -14.94
N ARG A 147 -19.44 -17.83 -14.41
CA ARG A 147 -20.34 -17.01 -15.24
C ARG A 147 -19.63 -16.00 -16.14
N LYS A 148 -18.51 -15.47 -15.66
CA LYS A 148 -17.66 -14.50 -16.37
C LYS A 148 -16.32 -15.13 -16.82
N GLY A 149 -16.33 -16.44 -17.09
CA GLY A 149 -15.12 -17.22 -17.40
C GLY A 149 -14.42 -17.73 -16.15
N ARG A 150 -13.17 -18.19 -16.31
CA ARG A 150 -12.38 -18.76 -15.21
C ARG A 150 -11.95 -17.69 -14.22
N LEU A 151 -12.06 -18.00 -12.94
CA LEU A 151 -11.59 -17.12 -11.85
C LEU A 151 -10.06 -17.03 -11.89
N GLY A 152 -9.55 -15.80 -12.02
CA GLY A 152 -8.14 -15.50 -11.95
C GLY A 152 -7.86 -14.61 -10.76
N ILE A 153 -6.82 -14.93 -10.00
CA ILE A 153 -6.41 -14.22 -8.79
C ILE A 153 -4.93 -13.90 -8.91
N ALA A 154 -4.54 -12.66 -8.62
CA ALA A 154 -3.15 -12.25 -8.51
C ALA A 154 -2.84 -11.95 -7.04
N ALA A 155 -1.65 -12.35 -6.60
CA ALA A 155 -1.11 -12.04 -5.29
C ALA A 155 0.27 -11.41 -5.47
N ASP A 156 0.41 -10.17 -5.01
CA ASP A 156 1.63 -9.39 -5.07
C ASP A 156 2.17 -9.17 -3.65
N ILE A 157 3.46 -9.40 -3.49
CA ILE A 157 4.18 -9.43 -2.21
C ILE A 157 5.26 -8.36 -2.27
N LYS A 158 5.13 -7.35 -1.41
CA LYS A 158 6.02 -6.18 -1.42
C LYS A 158 6.59 -5.93 -0.02
N THR A 159 7.90 -5.65 0.04
CA THR A 159 8.63 -5.50 1.30
C THR A 159 8.50 -4.06 1.82
N VAL A 160 8.04 -3.87 3.05
CA VAL A 160 7.97 -2.54 3.70
C VAL A 160 9.21 -2.28 4.55
N ALA A 161 9.66 -3.29 5.28
CA ALA A 161 10.86 -3.27 6.10
C ALA A 161 11.49 -4.68 6.13
N ALA A 162 12.70 -4.82 6.69
CA ALA A 162 13.42 -6.10 6.70
C ALA A 162 12.61 -7.29 7.28
N SER A 163 11.68 -7.01 8.20
CA SER A 163 10.82 -8.01 8.84
C SER A 163 9.33 -7.78 8.60
N LEU A 164 8.95 -6.94 7.63
CA LEU A 164 7.56 -6.60 7.36
C LEU A 164 7.26 -6.59 5.88
N VAL A 165 6.29 -7.38 5.49
CA VAL A 165 5.85 -7.56 4.11
C VAL A 165 4.36 -7.27 4.03
N VAL A 166 3.94 -6.61 2.96
CA VAL A 166 2.52 -6.41 2.62
C VAL A 166 2.18 -7.32 1.45
N VAL A 167 1.07 -8.02 1.58
CA VAL A 167 0.53 -8.91 0.57
C VAL A 167 -0.79 -8.33 0.09
N GLU A 168 -0.91 -8.19 -1.22
CA GLU A 168 -2.08 -7.67 -1.92
C GLU A 168 -2.62 -8.77 -2.82
N VAL A 169 -3.89 -9.12 -2.63
CA VAL A 169 -4.59 -10.15 -3.40
C VAL A 169 -5.73 -9.49 -4.16
N THR A 170 -5.72 -9.65 -5.47
CA THR A 170 -6.64 -8.99 -6.39
C THR A 170 -7.26 -9.97 -7.37
N LYS A 171 -8.45 -9.64 -7.88
CA LYS A 171 -9.11 -10.40 -8.96
C LYS A 171 -8.50 -9.99 -10.31
N SER A 172 -7.89 -10.92 -11.02
CA SER A 172 -7.34 -10.69 -12.36
C SER A 172 -8.31 -11.06 -13.50
N SER A 173 -9.21 -12.04 -13.29
CA SER A 173 -10.27 -12.40 -14.24
C SER A 173 -11.47 -13.08 -13.54
N GLY A 174 -12.59 -13.23 -14.24
CA GLY A 174 -13.76 -13.97 -13.73
C GLY A 174 -14.75 -13.13 -12.92
N ASP A 175 -15.66 -13.83 -12.25
CA ASP A 175 -16.79 -13.21 -11.56
C ASP A 175 -16.42 -12.64 -10.18
N THR A 176 -16.96 -11.47 -9.85
CA THR A 176 -16.66 -10.77 -8.58
C THR A 176 -17.26 -11.50 -7.37
N LEU A 177 -18.43 -12.14 -7.51
CA LEU A 177 -19.05 -12.88 -6.41
C LEU A 177 -18.30 -14.19 -6.15
N GLU A 178 -17.81 -14.84 -7.21
CA GLU A 178 -16.94 -16.01 -7.09
C GLU A 178 -15.65 -15.66 -6.34
N TYR A 179 -15.02 -14.53 -6.70
CA TYR A 179 -13.85 -14.00 -5.99
C TYR A 179 -14.14 -13.67 -4.52
N ASP A 180 -15.22 -12.93 -4.22
CA ASP A 180 -15.60 -12.57 -2.85
C ASP A 180 -15.84 -13.82 -1.98
N ARG A 181 -16.44 -14.86 -2.57
CA ARG A 181 -16.67 -16.15 -1.90
C ARG A 181 -15.35 -16.86 -1.62
N PHE A 182 -14.44 -16.94 -2.59
CA PHE A 182 -13.09 -17.49 -2.39
C PHE A 182 -12.35 -16.76 -1.27
N CYS A 183 -12.37 -15.43 -1.31
CA CYS A 183 -11.73 -14.56 -0.34
C CYS A 183 -12.25 -14.78 1.09
N SER A 184 -13.57 -14.87 1.25
CA SER A 184 -14.20 -15.02 2.56
C SER A 184 -14.14 -16.43 3.13
N LYS A 185 -14.32 -17.47 2.30
CA LYS A 185 -14.45 -18.85 2.74
C LYS A 185 -13.15 -19.63 2.77
N GLU A 186 -12.23 -19.32 1.87
CA GLU A 186 -11.00 -20.10 1.69
C GLU A 186 -9.77 -19.30 2.11
N LEU A 187 -9.58 -18.11 1.50
CA LEU A 187 -8.36 -17.34 1.65
C LEU A 187 -8.19 -16.78 3.07
N ARG A 188 -9.17 -16.02 3.59
CA ARG A 188 -9.10 -15.42 4.93
C ARG A 188 -8.86 -16.47 6.03
N PRO A 189 -9.58 -17.61 6.08
CA PRO A 189 -9.30 -18.65 7.06
C PRO A 189 -7.89 -19.24 6.94
N ALA A 190 -7.41 -19.48 5.72
CA ALA A 190 -6.10 -20.08 5.50
C ALA A 190 -4.92 -19.15 5.81
N LEU A 191 -5.12 -17.83 5.84
CA LEU A 191 -4.07 -16.85 6.14
C LEU A 191 -4.03 -16.40 7.60
N LYS A 192 -5.00 -16.82 8.44
CA LYS A 192 -5.11 -16.36 9.84
C LYS A 192 -3.83 -16.53 10.66
N ASP A 193 -3.02 -17.54 10.37
CA ASP A 193 -1.77 -17.85 11.08
C ASP A 193 -0.57 -16.99 10.64
N ILE A 194 -0.68 -16.31 9.50
CA ILE A 194 0.41 -15.48 8.96
C ILE A 194 0.07 -13.99 8.92
N VAL A 195 -1.21 -13.62 9.04
CA VAL A 195 -1.64 -12.22 9.13
C VAL A 195 -1.09 -11.62 10.42
N TRP A 196 -0.35 -10.53 10.29
CA TRP A 196 0.13 -9.77 11.43
C TRP A 196 -1.07 -9.07 12.08
N THR A 197 -1.34 -9.45 13.34
CA THR A 197 -2.28 -8.76 14.21
C THR A 197 -1.45 -7.99 15.22
N SER A 198 -1.67 -6.66 15.31
CA SER A 198 -1.09 -5.89 16.41
C SER A 198 -1.66 -6.45 17.71
N SER A 199 -0.81 -6.81 18.65
CA SER A 199 -1.22 -7.27 19.98
C SER A 199 -1.77 -6.09 20.79
N GLY A 200 -3.01 -5.70 20.49
CA GLY A 200 -3.69 -4.57 21.10
C GLY A 200 -4.98 -4.23 20.38
N ASP A 201 -6.02 -5.01 20.67
CA ASP A 201 -7.42 -4.60 20.75
C ASP A 201 -8.11 -5.48 21.82
#